data_AF-A0A7S0R4V1-F1
#
_entry.id   AF-A0A7S0R4V1-F1
#
_cell.length_a   1.000
_cell.length_b   1.000
_cell.length_c   1.000
_cell.angle_alpha   90.00
_cell.angle_beta   90.00
_cell.angle_gamma   90.00
#
_symmetry.space_group_name_H-M   'P 1'
#
loop_
_entity.id
_entity.type
_entity.pdbx_description
1 polymer ?
#
loop_
_entity_poly.entity_id
_entity_poly.type
_entity_poly.pdbx_seq_one_letter_code
_entity_poly.pdbx_strand_id
1 'polypeptide(L)'
;MYETERLVQELAKFEIDTHNIVINQVIFPDVVGASALLEARVRMQQKYLDQYYDLYEDFHIIKMPLLEEEVRGVPSLRAFSANLLQPYNPPPPRQLGAGDSGREAALAAEVAALKARVSQLEQELAAAKAGK
;
A
#
# COMPACT_ATOMS: atom_id res chain seq x y z
N MET A 1 -14.45 3.47 13.58
CA MET A 1 -14.80 2.04 13.64
C MET A 1 -16.24 1.82 14.02
N TYR A 2 -16.69 2.39 15.15
CA TYR A 2 -18.06 2.19 15.66
C TYR A 2 -19.17 2.41 14.61
N GLU A 3 -19.08 3.49 13.82
CA GLU A 3 -20.07 3.75 12.76
C GLU A 3 -20.07 2.68 11.66
N THR A 4 -18.89 2.21 11.25
CA THR A 4 -18.77 1.15 10.24
C THR A 4 -19.34 -0.17 10.77
N GLU A 5 -19.09 -0.49 12.04
CA GLU A 5 -19.65 -1.67 12.68
C GLU A 5 -21.17 -1.62 12.73
N ARG A 6 -21.73 -0.48 13.15
CA ARG A 6 -23.18 -0.28 13.14
C ARG A 6 -23.76 -0.44 11.73
N LEU A 7 -23.09 0.11 10.71
CA LEU A 7 -23.52 -0.01 9.31
C LEU A 7 -23.52 -1.48 8.86
N VAL A 8 -22.45 -2.24 9.13
CA VAL A 8 -22.37 -3.67 8.76
C VAL A 8 -23.49 -4.46 9.45
N GLN A 9 -23.75 -4.20 10.74
CA GLN A 9 -24.86 -4.84 11.46
C GLN A 9 -26.24 -4.45 10.89
N GLU A 10 -26.42 -3.19 10.47
CA GLU A 10 -27.67 -2.75 9.84
C GLU A 10 -27.87 -3.40 8.47
N LEU A 11 -26.83 -3.51 7.65
CA LEU A 11 -26.91 -4.19 6.34
C LEU A 11 -27.20 -5.69 6.49
N ALA A 12 -26.61 -6.35 7.48
CA ALA A 12 -26.90 -7.76 7.78
C ALA A 12 -28.38 -8.00 8.15
N LYS A 13 -29.03 -7.06 8.86
CA LYS A 13 -30.47 -7.15 9.18
C LYS A 13 -31.37 -7.15 7.95
N PHE A 14 -30.92 -6.51 6.87
CA PHE A 14 -31.63 -6.46 5.59
C PHE A 14 -31.13 -7.53 4.62
N GLU A 15 -30.30 -8.48 5.08
CA GLU A 15 -29.69 -9.53 4.24
C GLU A 15 -28.91 -8.94 3.05
N ILE A 16 -28.33 -7.75 3.23
CA ILE A 16 -27.50 -7.10 2.23
C ILE A 16 -26.07 -7.57 2.39
N ASP A 17 -25.51 -8.09 1.31
CA ASP A 17 -24.16 -8.62 1.27
C ASP A 17 -23.09 -7.53 1.45
N THR A 18 -22.16 -7.74 2.39
CA THR A 18 -20.99 -6.90 2.56
C THR A 18 -19.77 -7.73 2.90
N HIS A 19 -18.77 -7.71 2.02
CA HIS A 19 -17.53 -8.48 2.16
C HIS A 19 -16.27 -7.64 1.99
N ASN A 20 -16.39 -6.34 1.72
CA ASN A 20 -15.24 -5.47 1.45
C ASN A 20 -15.29 -4.23 2.32
N ILE A 21 -14.17 -3.91 2.98
CA ILE A 21 -14.01 -2.68 3.76
C ILE A 21 -12.82 -1.92 3.19
N VAL A 22 -13.04 -0.65 2.82
CA VAL A 22 -11.97 0.25 2.38
C VAL A 22 -11.62 1.19 3.52
N ILE A 23 -10.36 1.12 3.99
CA ILE A 23 -9.82 2.01 5.01
C ILE A 23 -8.99 3.09 4.31
N ASN A 24 -9.53 4.30 4.25
CA ASN A 24 -8.89 5.45 3.60
C ASN A 24 -7.93 6.20 4.52
N GLN A 25 -7.04 6.99 3.90
CA GLN A 25 -6.12 7.90 4.58
C GLN A 25 -5.17 7.18 5.56
N VAL A 26 -4.76 5.96 5.21
CA VAL A 26 -3.76 5.21 5.97
C VAL A 26 -2.37 5.81 5.71
N ILE A 27 -1.67 6.12 6.79
CA ILE A 27 -0.28 6.57 6.74
C ILE A 27 0.60 5.35 6.89
N PHE A 28 1.43 5.10 5.88
CA PHE A 28 2.35 3.98 5.88
C PHE A 28 3.65 4.39 6.59
N PRO A 29 4.20 3.56 7.49
CA PRO A 29 5.41 3.88 8.26
C PRO A 29 6.60 4.25 7.37
N ASP A 30 6.74 3.59 6.21
CA ASP A 30 7.86 3.79 5.28
C ASP A 30 7.89 5.20 4.68
N VAL A 31 6.78 5.94 4.75
CA VAL A 31 6.65 7.31 4.23
C VAL A 31 6.83 8.35 5.33
N VAL A 32 6.85 7.91 6.60
CA VAL A 32 7.06 8.77 7.75
C VAL A 32 8.55 9.06 7.87
N GLY A 33 8.96 10.26 7.46
CA GLY A 33 10.29 10.78 7.80
C GLY A 33 10.45 10.98 9.32
N ALA A 34 11.35 11.85 9.76
CA ALA A 34 11.65 12.07 11.19
C ALA A 34 10.58 12.84 11.99
N SER A 35 9.29 12.75 11.64
CA SER A 35 8.21 13.53 12.27
C SER A 35 7.51 12.75 13.39
N ALA A 36 7.74 13.17 14.63
CA ALA A 36 7.11 12.57 15.82
C ALA A 36 5.56 12.61 15.78
N LEU A 37 4.97 13.62 15.14
CA LEU A 37 3.51 13.72 14.98
C LEU A 37 2.96 12.65 14.03
N LEU A 38 3.66 12.40 12.93
CA LEU A 38 3.26 11.37 11.97
C LEU A 38 3.46 9.98 12.56
N GLU A 39 4.56 9.75 13.29
CA GLU A 39 4.78 8.49 14.01
C GLU A 39 3.67 8.21 15.03
N ALA A 40 3.29 9.22 15.82
CA ALA A 40 2.20 9.08 16.78
C ALA A 40 0.87 8.75 16.08
N ARG A 41 0.62 9.37 14.93
CA ARG A 41 -0.59 9.11 14.12
C ARG A 41 -0.57 7.71 13.51
N VAL A 42 0.57 7.22 13.02
CA VAL A 42 0.73 5.84 12.54
C VAL A 42 0.45 4.86 13.67
N ARG A 43 1.04 5.05 14.86
CA ARG A 43 0.77 4.16 16.01
C ARG A 43 -0.71 4.11 16.38
N MET A 44 -1.38 5.26 16.36
CA MET A 44 -2.82 5.34 16.61
C MET A 44 -3.62 4.61 15.52
N GLN A 45 -3.29 4.81 14.24
CA GLN A 45 -3.95 4.13 13.12
C GLN A 45 -3.73 2.61 13.17
N GLN A 46 -2.52 2.16 13.51
CA GLN A 46 -2.20 0.74 13.61
C GLN A 46 -3.10 0.02 14.61
N LYS A 47 -3.33 0.61 15.79
CA LYS A 47 -4.27 0.06 16.78
C LYS A 47 -5.67 -0.18 16.21
N TYR A 48 -6.17 0.73 15.37
CA TYR A 48 -7.47 0.57 14.73
C TYR A 48 -7.43 -0.43 13.56
N LEU A 49 -6.34 -0.48 12.80
CA LEU A 49 -6.14 -1.48 11.75
C LEU A 49 -6.15 -2.89 12.33
N ASP A 50 -5.42 -3.12 13.42
CA ASP A 50 -5.37 -4.41 14.10
C ASP A 50 -6.78 -4.86 14.53
N GLN A 51 -7.54 -3.96 15.15
CA GLN A 51 -8.93 -4.23 15.53
C GLN A 51 -9.83 -4.54 14.33
N TYR A 52 -9.63 -3.88 13.18
CA TYR A 52 -10.38 -4.22 11.96
C TYR A 52 -10.02 -5.63 11.46
N TYR A 53 -8.74 -6.02 11.48
CA TYR A 53 -8.33 -7.35 11.08
C TYR A 53 -8.84 -8.44 12.04
N ASP A 54 -8.92 -8.14 13.34
CA ASP A 54 -9.46 -9.07 14.34
C ASP A 54 -10.99 -9.23 14.22
N LEU A 55 -11.72 -8.14 13.98
CA LEU A 55 -13.19 -8.14 13.93
C LEU A 55 -13.75 -8.62 12.58
N TYR A 56 -13.01 -8.44 11.50
CA TYR A 56 -13.46 -8.68 10.13
C TYR A 56 -12.49 -9.61 9.37
N GLU A 57 -12.10 -10.72 10.00
CA GLU A 57 -11.18 -11.72 9.43
C GLU A 57 -11.64 -12.27 8.08
N ASP A 58 -12.97 -12.39 7.89
CA ASP A 58 -13.59 -12.88 6.66
C ASP A 58 -13.84 -11.80 5.60
N PHE A 59 -13.51 -10.54 5.88
CA PHE A 59 -13.69 -9.44 4.93
C PHE A 59 -12.40 -9.16 4.18
N HIS A 60 -12.56 -8.73 2.93
CA HIS A 60 -11.47 -8.15 2.17
C HIS A 60 -11.25 -6.69 2.61
N ILE A 61 -10.19 -6.48 3.39
CA ILE A 61 -9.80 -5.17 3.90
C ILE A 61 -8.76 -4.53 2.98
N ILE A 62 -9.13 -3.42 2.34
CA ILE A 62 -8.28 -2.64 1.44
C ILE A 62 -7.79 -1.38 2.14
N LYS A 63 -6.48 -1.22 2.24
CA LYS A 63 -5.83 -0.03 2.82
C LYS A 63 -5.47 0.94 1.72
N MET A 64 -6.07 2.13 1.75
CA MET A 64 -5.79 3.20 0.80
C MET A 64 -4.91 4.27 1.44
N PRO A 65 -3.84 4.71 0.75
CA PRO A 65 -2.88 5.64 1.31
C PRO A 65 -3.46 7.04 1.49
N LEU A 66 -2.94 7.76 2.49
CA LEU A 66 -3.02 9.21 2.53
C LEU A 66 -2.05 9.79 1.50
N LEU A 67 -2.57 10.60 0.57
CA LEU A 67 -1.78 11.32 -0.43
C LEU A 67 -1.52 12.77 0.02
N GLU A 68 -0.45 13.37 -0.50
CA GLU A 68 -0.08 14.77 -0.22
C GLU A 68 -1.10 15.76 -0.81
N GLU A 69 -1.67 15.40 -1.97
CA GLU A 69 -2.68 16.20 -2.68
C GLU A 69 -4.05 15.52 -2.67
N GLU A 70 -5.10 16.32 -2.82
CA GLU A 70 -6.45 15.80 -2.98
C GLU A 70 -6.61 15.09 -4.33
N VAL A 71 -7.24 13.91 -4.31
CA VAL A 71 -7.52 13.16 -5.52
C VAL A 71 -8.66 13.81 -6.29
N ARG A 72 -8.32 14.68 -7.25
CA ARG A 72 -9.28 15.40 -8.09
C ARG A 72 -9.00 15.20 -9.58
N GLY A 73 -10.07 15.18 -10.37
CA GLY A 73 -10.00 15.00 -11.81
C GLY A 73 -9.87 13.52 -12.22
N VAL A 74 -10.29 13.23 -13.45
CA VAL A 74 -10.31 11.87 -14.01
C VAL A 74 -8.94 11.18 -13.96
N PRO A 75 -7.80 11.85 -14.30
CA PRO A 75 -6.50 11.20 -14.28
C PRO A 75 -6.10 10.71 -12.88
N SER A 76 -6.22 11.57 -11.87
CA SER A 76 -5.84 11.26 -10.49
C SER A 76 -6.76 10.20 -9.88
N LEU A 77 -8.07 10.25 -10.18
CA LEU A 77 -9.02 9.20 -9.76
C LEU A 77 -8.65 7.84 -10.36
N ARG A 78 -8.28 7.78 -11.64
CA ARG A 78 -7.83 6.53 -12.27
C ARG A 78 -6.56 5.99 -11.60
N ALA A 79 -5.57 6.87 -11.38
CA ALA A 79 -4.33 6.48 -10.69
C ALA A 79 -4.60 5.94 -9.27
N PHE A 80 -5.45 6.63 -8.49
CA PHE A 80 -5.81 6.20 -7.14
C PHE A 80 -6.60 4.89 -7.13
N SER A 81 -7.52 4.71 -8.10
CA SER A 81 -8.35 3.50 -8.22
C SER A 81 -7.54 2.23 -8.48
N ALA A 82 -6.33 2.32 -9.05
CA ALA A 82 -5.44 1.17 -9.21
C ALA A 82 -5.12 0.48 -7.87
N ASN A 83 -5.06 1.26 -6.78
CA ASN A 83 -4.79 0.76 -5.43
C ASN A 83 -5.96 -0.05 -4.82
N LEU A 84 -7.16 -0.01 -5.43
CA LEU A 84 -8.29 -0.86 -5.04
C LEU A 84 -8.14 -2.29 -5.56
N LEU A 85 -7.37 -2.47 -6.64
CA LEU A 85 -7.15 -3.78 -7.29
C LEU A 85 -5.81 -4.39 -6.89
N GLN A 86 -4.80 -3.55 -6.67
CA GLN A 86 -3.46 -3.94 -6.27
C GLN A 86 -3.12 -3.27 -4.94
N PRO A 87 -2.68 -4.02 -3.91
CA PRO A 87 -2.28 -3.42 -2.65
C PRO A 87 -1.25 -2.31 -2.86
N TYR A 88 -1.50 -1.15 -2.27
CA TYR A 88 -0.60 0.00 -2.39
C TYR A 88 0.79 -0.35 -1.84
N ASN A 89 1.81 -0.16 -2.66
CA ASN A 89 3.21 -0.30 -2.25
C ASN A 89 3.78 1.10 -1.93
N PRO A 90 4.10 1.41 -0.67
CA PRO A 90 4.62 2.71 -0.31
C PRO A 90 5.98 2.97 -0.99
N PRO A 91 6.26 4.20 -1.43
CA PRO A 91 7.58 4.56 -1.90
C PRO A 91 8.59 4.49 -0.75
N PRO A 92 9.89 4.26 -1.05
CA PRO A 92 10.92 4.20 -0.02
C PRO A 92 11.01 5.52 0.78
N PRO A 93 11.50 5.46 2.04
CA PRO A 93 11.56 6.63 2.91
C PRO A 93 12.26 7.82 2.28
N ARG A 94 11.62 8.99 2.37
CA ARG A 94 12.19 10.26 1.88
C ARG A 94 13.35 10.64 2.80
N GLN A 95 14.60 10.41 2.36
CA GLN A 95 15.79 10.89 3.08
C GLN A 95 15.81 12.42 3.02
N LEU A 96 15.63 13.09 4.17
CA LEU A 96 15.79 14.54 4.25
C LEU A 96 17.24 14.91 3.86
N GLY A 97 17.41 15.57 2.71
CA GLY A 97 18.70 16.14 2.28
C GLY A 97 19.15 15.76 0.87
N ALA A 98 18.56 14.75 0.24
CA ALA A 98 18.80 14.43 -1.16
C ALA A 98 17.69 15.07 -2.02
N GLY A 99 18.02 16.05 -2.86
CA GLY A 99 17.09 16.55 -3.88
C GLY A 99 16.66 15.42 -4.84
N ASP A 100 15.70 15.69 -5.73
CA ASP A 100 15.16 14.71 -6.69
C ASP A 100 16.23 13.95 -7.50
N SER A 101 17.39 14.57 -7.72
CA SER A 101 18.55 13.95 -8.40
C SER A 101 19.14 12.73 -7.69
N GLY A 102 19.11 12.72 -6.35
CA GLY A 102 19.60 11.57 -5.58
C GLY A 102 18.66 10.36 -5.66
N ARG A 103 17.35 10.62 -5.77
CA ARG A 103 16.31 9.59 -5.87
C ARG A 103 16.34 8.90 -7.24
N GLU A 104 16.48 9.68 -8.32
CA GLU A 104 16.62 9.12 -9.67
C GLU A 104 17.87 8.23 -9.78
N ALA A 105 18.99 8.67 -9.21
CA ALA A 105 20.22 7.89 -9.21
C ALA A 105 20.09 6.58 -8.40
N ALA A 106 19.45 6.63 -7.23
CA ALA A 106 19.22 5.45 -6.40
C ALA A 106 18.28 4.44 -7.08
N LEU A 107 17.15 4.90 -7.64
CA LEU A 107 16.21 4.07 -8.37
C LEU A 107 16.86 3.47 -9.63
N ALA A 108 17.68 4.24 -10.35
CA ALA A 108 18.40 3.74 -11.52
C ALA A 108 19.41 2.64 -11.16
N ALA A 109 20.12 2.79 -10.04
CA ALA A 109 21.06 1.79 -9.54
C ALA A 109 20.35 0.49 -9.12
N GLU A 110 19.21 0.62 -8.43
CA GLU A 110 18.41 -0.53 -8.00
C GLU A 110 17.80 -1.29 -9.20
N VAL A 111 17.27 -0.56 -10.19
CA VAL A 111 16.76 -1.15 -11.44
C VAL A 111 17.88 -1.87 -12.21
N ALA A 112 19.10 -1.32 -12.24
CA ALA A 112 20.24 -1.97 -12.88
C ALA A 112 20.61 -3.29 -12.18
N ALA A 113 20.61 -3.30 -10.84
CA ALA A 113 20.89 -4.50 -10.05
C ALA A 113 19.81 -5.59 -10.26
N LEU A 114 18.53 -5.20 -10.27
CA LEU A 114 17.41 -6.12 -10.51
C LEU A 114 17.46 -6.71 -11.92
N LYS A 115 17.77 -5.90 -12.94
CA LYS A 115 17.94 -6.39 -14.31
C LYS A 115 19.09 -7.40 -14.43
N ALA A 116 20.20 -7.17 -13.74
CA ALA A 116 21.32 -8.13 -13.71
C ALA A 116 20.91 -9.45 -13.05
N ARG A 117 20.14 -9.39 -11.95
CA ARG A 117 19.59 -10.56 -11.27
C ARG A 117 18.63 -11.36 -12.15
N VAL A 118 17.73 -10.67 -12.87
CA VAL A 118 16.80 -11.29 -13.82
C VAL A 118 17.56 -12.00 -14.94
N SER A 119 18.58 -11.35 -15.51
CA SER A 119 19.40 -11.95 -16.56
C SER A 119 20.15 -13.21 -16.07
N GLN A 120 20.65 -13.23 -14.84
CA GLN A 120 21.27 -14.42 -14.26
C GLN A 120 20.26 -15.57 -14.11
N LEU A 121 19.08 -15.27 -13.56
CA LEU A 121 18.03 -16.26 -13.37
C LEU A 121 17.51 -16.82 -14.71
N GLU A 122 17.44 -16.00 -15.75
CA GLU A 122 17.08 -16.44 -17.10
C GLU A 122 18.13 -17.40 -17.69
N GLN A 123 19.42 -17.13 -17.46
CA GLN A 123 20.51 -18.02 -17.88
C GLN A 123 20.48 -19.35 -17.12
N GLU A 124 20.25 -19.33 -15.82
CA GLU A 124 20.09 -20.54 -15.00
C GLU A 124 18.88 -21.36 -15.43
N LEU A 125 17.74 -20.71 -15.73
CA LEU A 125 16.54 -21.37 -16.25
C LEU A 125 16.79 -22.00 -17.62
N ALA A 126 17.52 -21.33 -18.52
CA ALA A 126 17.87 -21.85 -19.83
C ALA A 126 18.81 -23.08 -19.73
N ALA A 127 19.80 -23.03 -18.83
CA ALA A 127 20.68 -24.16 -18.54
C ALA A 127 19.91 -25.36 -17.95
N ALA A 128 18.97 -25.11 -17.05
CA ALA A 128 18.12 -26.15 -16.46
C ALA A 128 17.13 -26.77 -17.46
N LYS A 129 16.69 -26.01 -18.47
CA LYS A 129 15.82 -26.51 -19.55
C LYS A 129 16.58 -27.28 -20.64
N ALA A 130 17.88 -27.01 -20.84
CA ALA A 130 18.72 -27.73 -21.79
C ALA A 130 19.27 -29.07 -21.24
N GLY A 131 19.18 -29.29 -19.93
CA GLY A 131 19.58 -30.53 -19.25
C GLY A 131 18.47 -31.57 -19.07
N LYS A 132 17.33 -31.41 -19.74
CA LYS A 132 16.20 -32.35 -19.80
C LYS A 132 15.91 -32.72 -21.25
#